data_AF-A0A444YA50-F1
#
_entry.id   AF-A0A444YA50-F1
#
_cell.length_a   1.000
_cell.length_b   1.000
_cell.length_c   1.000
_cell.angle_alpha   90.00
_cell.angle_beta   90.00
_cell.angle_gamma   90.00
#
_symmetry.space_group_name_H-M   'P 1'
#
loop_
_entity.id
_entity.type
_entity.pdbx_description
1 polymer ?
#
loop_
_entity_poly.entity_id
_entity_poly.type
_entity_poly.pdbx_seq_one_letter_code
_entity_poly.pdbx_strand_id
1 'polypeptide(L)'
;MSIYTRMIVKGLSHIHRKEIAHCDLKPENILLFPSLDKESANYQLKIADFGLSKTKNEEADVEVWKSKPRDTSSYFSSEAFSSHIDAPIDIWALGCIVIEMLTGLSA
;
A
#
# COMPACT_ATOMS: atom_id res chain seq x y z
N MET A 1 10.38 0.15 -13.38
CA MET A 1 9.26 0.96 -12.87
C MET A 1 7.90 0.34 -13.17
N SER A 2 7.39 0.42 -14.42
CA SER A 2 6.03 -0.02 -14.80
C SER A 2 5.68 -1.47 -14.40
N ILE A 3 6.63 -2.40 -14.52
CA ILE A 3 6.41 -3.80 -14.12
C ILE A 3 6.15 -3.97 -12.63
N TYR A 4 6.87 -3.23 -11.77
CA TYR A 4 6.74 -3.28 -10.31
C TYR A 4 5.43 -2.64 -9.85
N THR A 5 5.08 -1.47 -10.40
CA THR A 5 3.76 -0.85 -10.18
C THR A 5 2.63 -1.81 -10.54
N ARG A 6 2.72 -2.46 -11.71
CA ARG A 6 1.72 -3.46 -12.14
C ARG A 6 1.59 -4.62 -11.17
N MET A 7 2.68 -5.06 -10.55
CA MET A 7 2.65 -6.15 -9.57
C MET A 7 1.99 -5.73 -8.26
N ILE A 8 2.27 -4.50 -7.78
CA ILE A 8 1.60 -3.95 -6.60
C ILE A 8 0.09 -3.80 -6.87
N VAL A 9 -0.30 -3.26 -8.03
CA VAL A 9 -1.71 -3.17 -8.44
C VAL A 9 -2.39 -4.54 -8.48
N LYS A 10 -1.71 -5.59 -8.96
CA LYS A 10 -2.25 -6.95 -8.92
C LYS A 10 -2.46 -7.45 -7.49
N GLY A 11 -1.54 -7.15 -6.59
CA GLY A 11 -1.65 -7.47 -5.16
C GLY A 11 -2.83 -6.75 -4.50
N LEU A 12 -2.92 -5.43 -4.69
CA LEU A 12 -4.03 -4.60 -4.20
C LEU A 12 -5.37 -5.08 -4.75
N SER A 13 -5.45 -5.30 -6.06
CA SER A 13 -6.64 -5.86 -6.71
C SER A 13 -7.06 -7.22 -6.14
N HIS A 14 -6.11 -8.04 -5.68
CA HIS A 14 -6.42 -9.31 -5.03
C HIS A 14 -7.05 -9.12 -3.64
N ILE A 15 -6.50 -8.24 -2.81
CA ILE A 15 -7.01 -8.01 -1.44
C ILE A 15 -8.31 -7.21 -1.45
N HIS A 16 -8.45 -6.23 -2.35
CA HIS A 16 -9.66 -5.42 -2.50
C HIS A 16 -10.85 -6.26 -2.96
N ARG A 17 -10.63 -7.27 -3.83
CA ARG A 17 -11.68 -8.25 -4.21
C ARG A 17 -12.15 -9.11 -3.04
N LYS A 18 -11.36 -9.21 -1.97
CA LYS A 18 -11.74 -9.89 -0.72
C LYS A 18 -12.30 -8.93 0.32
N GLU A 19 -12.59 -7.69 -0.09
CA GLU A 19 -13.09 -6.62 0.77
C GLU A 19 -12.14 -6.27 1.92
N ILE A 20 -10.83 -6.37 1.67
CA ILE A 20 -9.75 -6.00 2.60
C ILE A 20 -9.01 -4.78 2.04
N ALA A 21 -8.98 -3.69 2.80
CA ALA A 21 -8.09 -2.55 2.57
C ALA A 21 -6.80 -2.74 3.39
N HIS A 22 -5.63 -2.50 2.81
CA HIS A 22 -4.34 -2.71 3.47
C HIS A 22 -4.11 -1.68 4.59
N CYS A 23 -4.44 -0.41 4.34
CA CYS A 23 -4.40 0.73 5.26
C CYS A 23 -3.02 1.20 5.73
N ASP A 24 -1.95 0.42 5.51
CA ASP A 24 -0.57 0.81 5.82
C ASP A 24 0.37 0.53 4.64
N LEU A 25 -0.08 0.82 3.41
CA LEU A 25 0.74 0.57 2.23
C LEU A 25 1.87 1.61 2.15
N LYS A 26 3.12 1.13 2.10
CA LYS A 26 4.36 1.92 2.02
C LYS A 26 5.51 1.06 1.47
N PRO A 27 6.63 1.64 1.04
CA PRO A 27 7.73 0.88 0.44
C PRO A 27 8.26 -0.25 1.33
N GLU A 28 8.32 -0.06 2.65
CA GLU A 28 8.78 -1.04 3.62
C GLU A 28 7.90 -2.30 3.67
N ASN A 29 6.63 -2.14 3.30
CA ASN A 29 5.62 -3.21 3.27
C ASN A 29 5.52 -3.88 1.88
N ILE A 30 6.42 -3.55 0.94
CA ILE A 30 6.54 -4.19 -0.36
C ILE A 30 7.83 -4.99 -0.41
N LEU A 31 7.72 -6.30 -0.24
CA LEU A 31 8.86 -7.21 -0.15
C LEU A 31 9.28 -7.73 -1.52
N LEU A 32 10.59 -7.76 -1.75
CA LEU A 32 11.21 -8.26 -2.98
C LEU A 32 11.70 -9.70 -2.79
N PHE A 33 11.28 -10.58 -3.69
CA PHE A 33 11.73 -11.96 -3.79
C PHE A 33 12.44 -12.19 -5.11
N PRO A 34 13.49 -13.04 -5.17
CA PRO A 34 14.10 -13.40 -6.44
C PRO A 34 13.06 -13.98 -7.41
N SER A 35 13.03 -13.46 -8.65
CA SER A 35 12.15 -14.03 -9.67
C SER A 35 12.76 -15.32 -10.23
N LEU A 36 11.91 -16.33 -10.41
CA LEU A 36 12.26 -17.56 -11.14
C LEU A 36 12.27 -17.33 -12.66
N ASP A 37 11.51 -16.34 -13.12
CA ASP A 37 11.48 -15.87 -14.50
C ASP A 37 12.23 -14.54 -14.59
N LYS A 38 13.51 -14.61 -14.93
CA LYS A 38 14.40 -13.45 -15.08
C LYS A 38 14.20 -12.69 -16.39
N GLU A 39 13.50 -13.27 -17.36
CA GLU A 39 13.20 -12.57 -18.61
C GLU A 39 12.10 -11.52 -18.39
N SER A 40 11.15 -11.81 -17.50
CA SER A 40 10.04 -10.90 -17.18
C SER A 40 10.37 -9.82 -16.14
N ALA A 41 11.10 -10.18 -15.08
CA ALA A 41 11.53 -9.26 -14.03
C ALA A 41 12.63 -9.88 -13.15
N ASN A 42 13.52 -9.05 -12.58
CA ASN A 42 14.52 -9.53 -11.63
C ASN A 42 13.90 -9.96 -10.28
N TYR A 43 12.77 -9.35 -9.90
CA TYR A 43 12.13 -9.57 -8.61
C TYR A 43 10.63 -9.80 -8.74
N GLN A 44 10.09 -10.65 -7.86
CA GLN A 44 8.67 -10.79 -7.56
C GLN A 44 8.33 -9.98 -6.31
N LEU A 45 7.28 -9.17 -6.36
CA LEU A 45 6.84 -8.33 -5.24
C LEU A 45 5.71 -9.00 -4.47
N LYS A 46 5.70 -8.82 -3.14
CA LYS A 46 4.59 -9.22 -2.27
C LYS A 46 4.26 -8.10 -1.29
N ILE A 47 2.97 -7.87 -1.08
CA ILE A 47 2.47 -6.95 -0.05
C ILE A 47 2.52 -7.68 1.29
N ALA A 48 3.03 -7.01 2.32
CA ALA A 48 3.22 -7.54 3.66
C ALA A 48 2.68 -6.57 4.72
N ASP A 49 2.58 -7.06 5.96
CA ASP A 49 2.11 -6.33 7.14
C ASP A 49 0.64 -5.87 7.09
N PHE A 50 -0.26 -6.84 7.30
CA PHE A 50 -1.71 -6.63 7.38
C PHE A 50 -2.18 -6.23 8.79
N GLY A 51 -1.27 -5.81 9.68
CA GLY A 51 -1.60 -5.52 11.08
C GLY A 51 -2.63 -4.39 11.27
N LEU A 52 -2.77 -3.53 10.26
CA LEU A 52 -3.74 -2.43 10.24
C LEU A 52 -4.81 -2.57 9.16
N SER A 53 -4.83 -3.71 8.47
CA SER A 53 -5.81 -3.93 7.41
C SER A 53 -7.22 -3.99 7.98
N LYS A 54 -8.18 -3.55 7.17
CA LYS A 54 -9.57 -3.40 7.56
C LYS A 54 -10.49 -4.10 6.57
N THR A 55 -11.55 -4.69 7.08
CA THR A 55 -12.69 -5.14 6.26
C THR A 55 -13.75 -4.05 6.16
N LYS A 56 -14.60 -4.08 5.13
CA LYS A 56 -15.63 -3.05 4.85
C LYS A 56 -16.55 -2.67 6.02
N ASN A 57 -16.68 -3.52 7.04
CA ASN A 57 -17.56 -3.31 8.18
C ASN A 57 -16.81 -2.91 9.46
N GLU A 58 -15.50 -2.74 9.38
CA GLU A 58 -14.69 -2.32 10.52
C GLU A 58 -14.51 -0.81 10.52
N GLU A 59 -14.80 -0.19 11.66
CA GLU A 59 -14.58 1.24 11.82
C GLU A 59 -13.07 1.57 11.85
N ALA A 60 -12.78 2.77 11.33
CA ALA A 60 -11.48 3.40 11.44
C ALA A 60 -11.16 3.75 12.89
N ASP A 61 -10.05 3.24 13.41
CA ASP A 61 -9.49 3.79 14.63
C ASP A 61 -8.59 4.98 14.27
N VAL A 62 -9.21 6.15 14.22
CA VAL A 62 -8.56 7.41 13.83
C VAL A 62 -7.44 7.78 14.82
N GLU A 63 -7.49 7.33 16.08
CA GLU A 63 -6.41 7.58 17.04
C GLU A 63 -5.16 6.77 16.70
N VAL A 64 -5.31 5.51 16.28
CA VAL A 64 -4.18 4.68 15.82
C VAL A 64 -3.45 5.36 14.67
N TRP A 65 -4.20 5.92 13.71
CA TRP A 65 -3.60 6.63 12.58
C TRP A 65 -2.94 7.96 12.94
N LYS A 66 -3.52 8.72 13.88
CA LYS A 66 -2.90 9.96 14.38
C LYS A 66 -1.62 9.71 15.19
N SER A 67 -1.51 8.53 15.80
CA SER A 67 -0.34 8.15 16.61
C SER A 67 0.86 7.65 15.79
N LYS A 68 0.69 7.45 14.48
CA LYS A 68 1.72 6.92 13.60
C LYS A 68 2.92 7.88 13.45
N PRO A 69 4.14 7.34 13.28
CA PRO A 69 5.31 8.13 12.93
C PRO A 69 5.08 8.93 11.66
N ARG A 70 5.65 10.14 11.61
CA ARG A 70 5.49 11.09 10.49
C ARG A 70 5.80 10.47 9.13
N ASP A 71 6.80 9.60 9.08
CA ASP A 71 7.26 8.93 7.85
C ASP A 71 6.24 7.94 7.28
N THR A 72 5.34 7.40 8.10
CA THR A 72 4.22 6.59 7.61
C THR A 72 3.03 7.46 7.21
N SER A 73 2.86 8.61 7.86
CA SER A 73 1.74 9.51 7.62
C SER A 73 1.77 10.20 6.25
N SER A 74 2.91 10.25 5.56
CA SER A 74 2.99 10.82 4.20
C SER A 74 2.29 9.98 3.13
N TYR A 75 1.99 8.71 3.43
CA TYR A 75 1.23 7.80 2.56
C TYR A 75 -0.27 7.83 2.82
N PHE A 76 -0.76 8.57 3.81
CA PHE A 76 -2.18 8.65 4.14
C PHE A 76 -2.92 9.65 3.25
N SER A 77 -4.09 9.25 2.76
CA SER A 77 -5.00 10.14 2.06
C SER A 77 -5.74 11.04 3.06
N SER A 78 -6.29 12.17 2.59
CA SER A 78 -7.11 13.04 3.43
C SER A 78 -8.39 12.35 3.95
N GLU A 79 -8.92 11.40 3.17
CA GLU A 79 -10.07 10.55 3.55
C GLU A 79 -9.70 9.44 4.54
N ALA A 80 -8.42 9.13 4.75
CA ALA A 80 -7.94 8.25 5.82
C ALA A 80 -8.13 8.87 7.22
N PHE A 81 -8.80 10.02 7.36
CA PHE A 81 -9.25 10.53 8.65
C PHE A 81 -10.78 10.51 8.77
N SER A 82 -11.46 9.91 7.79
CA SER A 82 -12.90 9.65 7.83
C SER A 82 -13.20 8.31 8.51
N SER A 83 -14.44 8.12 8.96
CA SER A 83 -14.89 6.88 9.60
C SER A 83 -15.02 5.69 8.65
N HIS A 84 -14.97 5.93 7.33
CA HIS A 84 -15.17 4.92 6.30
C HIS A 84 -13.85 4.66 5.58
N ILE A 85 -13.18 3.57 5.93
CA ILE A 85 -11.96 3.13 5.28
C ILE A 85 -12.31 2.14 4.18
N ASP A 86 -11.87 2.41 2.96
CA ASP A 86 -12.07 1.49 1.85
C ASP A 86 -10.85 1.46 0.92
N ALA A 87 -10.87 0.58 -0.06
CA ALA A 87 -9.83 0.36 -1.07
C ALA A 87 -9.15 1.62 -1.67
N PRO A 88 -9.82 2.78 -1.87
CA PRO A 88 -9.18 3.98 -2.43
C PRO A 88 -7.97 4.49 -1.64
N ILE A 89 -7.90 4.28 -0.33
CA ILE A 89 -6.76 4.76 0.47
C ILE A 89 -5.44 4.09 0.07
N ASP A 90 -5.49 2.81 -0.32
CA ASP A 90 -4.31 2.08 -0.77
C ASP A 90 -3.86 2.56 -2.15
N ILE A 91 -4.78 3.08 -2.97
CA ILE A 91 -4.49 3.63 -4.29
C ILE A 91 -3.79 4.98 -4.16
N TRP A 92 -4.17 5.79 -3.19
CA TRP A 92 -3.44 7.01 -2.84
C TRP A 92 -2.01 6.70 -2.42
N ALA A 93 -1.84 5.78 -1.46
CA ALA A 93 -0.53 5.35 -0.98
C ALA A 93 0.35 4.80 -2.13
N LEU A 94 -0.24 4.00 -3.04
CA LEU A 94 0.45 3.55 -4.26
C LEU A 94 0.92 4.72 -5.13
N GLY A 95 0.11 5.79 -5.25
CA GLY A 95 0.50 7.01 -5.95
C GLY A 95 1.77 7.64 -5.38
N CYS A 96 1.83 7.80 -4.06
CA CYS A 96 3.03 8.28 -3.36
C CYS A 96 4.25 7.38 -3.62
N ILE A 97 4.07 6.05 -3.50
CA ILE A 97 5.15 5.07 -3.75
C ILE A 97 5.66 5.17 -5.19
N VAL A 98 4.77 5.33 -6.18
CA VAL A 98 5.17 5.51 -7.58
C VAL A 98 5.94 6.81 -7.79
N ILE A 99 5.53 7.91 -7.15
CA ILE A 99 6.28 9.17 -7.21
C ILE A 99 7.67 8.98 -6.61
N GLU A 100 7.78 8.33 -5.45
CA GLU A 100 9.06 8.07 -4.79
C GLU A 100 10.01 7.26 -5.67
N MET A 101 9.56 6.14 -6.27
CA MET A 101 10.47 5.40 -7.17
C MET A 101 10.77 6.12 -8.50
N LEU A 102 10.01 7.17 -8.88
CA LEU A 102 10.35 8.02 -10.04
C LEU A 102 11.39 9.09 -9.70
N THR A 103 11.31 9.67 -8.50
CA THR A 103 12.13 10.82 -8.10
C THR A 103 13.35 10.43 -7.27
N GLY A 104 13.31 9.26 -6.61
CA GLY A 104 14.26 8.87 -5.57
C GLY A 104 14.13 9.68 -4.28
N LEU A 105 13.05 10.46 -4.13
CA LEU A 105 12.77 11.29 -2.96
C LEU A 105 11.58 10.70 -2.20
N SER A 106 11.73 10.57 -0.89
CA SER A 106 10.63 10.10 -0.03
C SER A 106 9.44 11.06 -0.05
N ALA A 107 8.24 10.48 -0.06
CA ALA A 107 6.96 11.21 -0.01
C ALA A 107 6.71 11.89 1.35
#